data_AF-A0A8J4TXB8-F1
#
_entry.id   AF-A0A8J4TXB8-F1
#
_cell.length_a   1.000
_cell.length_b   1.000
_cell.length_c   1.000
_cell.angle_alpha   90.00
_cell.angle_beta   90.00
_cell.angle_gamma   90.00
#
_symmetry.space_group_name_H-M   'P 1'
#
loop_
_entity.id
_entity.type
_entity.pdbx_description
1 polymer ?
#
loop_
_entity_poly.entity_id
_entity_poly.type
_entity_poly.pdbx_seq_one_letter_code
_entity_poly.pdbx_strand_id
1 'polypeptide(L)' 'TGGIQRPPLSCFAGHYCPIGTMFPTQHKCPAGTWSERSGLESESECRPCPRGWYCLAGVGVPSGRCSSGYYCPE' A
#
# COMPACT_ATOMS: atom_id res chain seq x y z
N THR A 1 13.23 -23.53 -5.20
CA THR A 1 13.26 -22.89 -3.86
C THR A 1 12.62 -21.52 -3.99
N GLY A 2 11.58 -21.24 -3.19
CA GLY A 2 10.74 -20.03 -3.28
C GLY A 2 9.42 -20.33 -4.00
N GLY A 3 8.41 -20.93 -3.37
CA GLY A 3 7.78 -20.41 -2.16
C GLY A 3 6.69 -19.39 -2.50
N ILE A 4 5.88 -19.59 -3.56
CA ILE A 4 4.62 -18.86 -3.72
C ILE A 4 3.63 -19.46 -2.70
N GLN A 5 3.80 -19.13 -1.42
CA GLN A 5 2.74 -19.31 -0.44
C GLN A 5 1.54 -18.55 -0.99
N ARG A 6 0.54 -19.27 -1.51
CA ARG A 6 -0.82 -18.75 -1.72
C ARG A 6 -1.36 -18.41 -0.33
N PRO A 7 -1.56 -17.13 0.05
CA PRO A 7 -2.31 -16.81 1.24
C PRO A 7 -3.78 -16.54 0.84
N PRO A 8 -4.70 -16.73 1.78
CA PRO A 8 -6.15 -16.80 1.52
C PRO A 8 -6.73 -15.44 1.17
N LEU A 9 -7.22 -15.21 -0.06
CA LEU A 9 -7.98 -14.01 -0.49
C LEU A 9 -7.46 -12.63 0.00
N SER A 10 -6.24 -12.55 0.48
CA SER A 10 -5.72 -11.43 1.27
C SER A 10 -4.76 -10.65 0.40
N CYS A 11 -4.92 -9.35 0.43
CA CYS A 11 -4.25 -8.44 -0.48
C CYS A 11 -2.80 -8.30 -0.07
N PHE A 12 -1.95 -8.03 -1.05
CA PHE A 12 -0.55 -7.77 -0.75
C PHE A 12 -0.40 -6.44 -0.03
N ALA A 13 0.75 -6.25 0.61
CA ALA A 13 1.12 -4.97 1.19
C ALA A 13 0.91 -3.83 0.17
N GLY A 14 0.36 -2.72 0.64
CA GLY A 14 -0.05 -1.58 -0.17
C GLY A 14 -1.40 -1.75 -0.87
N HIS A 15 -2.14 -2.84 -0.63
CA HIS A 15 -3.42 -3.13 -1.26
C HIS A 15 -4.46 -3.56 -0.21
N TYR A 16 -5.72 -3.35 -0.53
CA TYR A 16 -6.87 -3.75 0.28
C TYR A 16 -7.87 -4.59 -0.53
N CYS A 17 -8.66 -5.40 0.15
CA CYS A 17 -9.64 -6.33 -0.42
C CYS A 17 -10.94 -6.16 0.32
N PRO A 18 -11.85 -5.32 -0.18
CA PRO A 18 -13.23 -5.44 0.25
C PRO A 18 -13.80 -6.80 -0.20
N ILE A 19 -14.90 -7.19 0.41
CA ILE A 19 -15.67 -8.38 0.03
C ILE A 19 -15.95 -8.35 -1.48
N GLY A 20 -15.60 -9.44 -2.18
CA GLY A 20 -15.73 -9.55 -3.63
C GLY A 20 -14.45 -9.25 -4.42
N THR A 21 -13.33 -8.99 -3.75
CA THR A 21 -12.03 -8.88 -4.41
C THR A 21 -11.60 -10.21 -5.03
N MET A 22 -11.24 -10.16 -6.31
CA MET A 22 -10.74 -11.31 -7.06
C MET A 22 -9.22 -11.39 -7.10
N PHE A 23 -8.54 -10.24 -7.01
CA PHE A 23 -7.08 -10.17 -7.08
C PHE A 23 -6.48 -9.46 -5.87
N PRO A 24 -5.39 -9.98 -5.28
CA PRO A 24 -4.74 -9.37 -4.12
C PRO A 24 -4.11 -7.99 -4.40
N THR A 25 -4.10 -7.55 -5.65
CA THR A 25 -3.61 -6.24 -6.11
C THR A 25 -4.70 -5.38 -6.73
N GLN A 26 -5.97 -5.78 -6.62
CA GLN A 26 -7.10 -5.13 -7.28
C GLN A 26 -7.32 -3.71 -6.76
N HIS A 27 -7.35 -3.54 -5.44
CA HIS A 27 -7.52 -2.23 -4.82
C HIS A 27 -6.22 -1.79 -4.17
N LYS A 28 -5.69 -0.69 -4.69
CA LYS A 28 -4.43 -0.09 -4.23
C LYS A 28 -4.72 0.94 -3.17
N CYS A 29 -3.88 0.99 -2.13
CA CYS A 29 -3.83 2.15 -1.25
C CYS A 29 -3.54 3.41 -2.10
N PRO A 30 -4.24 4.53 -1.86
CA PRO A 30 -4.09 5.76 -2.62
C PRO A 30 -2.70 6.37 -2.42
N ALA A 31 -2.24 7.16 -3.40
CA ALA A 31 -0.99 7.89 -3.28
C ALA A 31 -1.03 8.82 -2.05
N GLY A 32 0.09 8.93 -1.34
CA GLY A 32 0.14 9.57 -0.02
C GLY A 32 -0.15 8.63 1.15
N THR A 33 -0.50 7.37 0.86
CA THR A 33 -0.62 6.31 1.86
C THR A 33 0.18 5.08 1.46
N TRP A 34 0.49 4.23 2.43
CA TRP A 34 1.22 2.98 2.29
C TRP A 34 0.70 1.98 3.31
N SER A 35 0.95 0.70 3.11
CA SER A 35 0.60 -0.30 4.12
C SER A 35 1.51 -1.51 4.06
N GLU A 36 2.29 -1.74 5.11
CA GLU A 36 3.12 -2.95 5.24
C GLU A 36 2.31 -4.22 5.52
N ARG A 37 1.08 -4.07 6.03
CA ARG A 37 0.20 -5.20 6.30
C ARG A 37 -0.41 -5.73 5.00
N SER A 38 -0.51 -7.04 4.92
CA SER A 38 -1.34 -7.73 3.94
C SER A 38 -2.76 -7.94 4.49
N GLY A 39 -3.72 -8.14 3.60
CA GLY A 39 -5.10 -8.46 3.97
C GLY A 39 -5.89 -7.31 4.56
N LEU A 40 -5.62 -6.07 4.14
CA LEU A 40 -6.49 -4.94 4.47
C LEU A 40 -7.86 -5.17 3.85
N GLU A 41 -8.93 -4.75 4.51
CA GLU A 41 -10.29 -4.85 3.99
C GLU A 41 -10.76 -3.53 3.38
N SER A 42 -10.16 -2.42 3.82
CA SER A 42 -10.54 -1.06 3.41
C SER A 42 -9.32 -0.16 3.16
N GLU A 43 -9.52 0.84 2.29
CA GLU A 43 -8.59 1.96 2.09
C GLU A 43 -8.27 2.70 3.39
N SER A 44 -9.22 2.78 4.33
CA SER A 44 -9.04 3.48 5.61
C SER A 44 -8.00 2.82 6.51
N GLU A 45 -7.64 1.57 6.23
CA GLU A 45 -6.55 0.89 6.95
C GLU A 45 -5.16 1.22 6.38
N CYS A 46 -5.10 1.84 5.20
CA CYS A 46 -3.85 2.35 4.64
C CYS A 46 -3.31 3.47 5.54
N ARG A 47 -2.01 3.42 5.82
CA ARG A 47 -1.35 4.38 6.69
C ARG A 47 -0.84 5.57 5.91
N PRO A 48 -0.99 6.80 6.44
CA PRO A 48 -0.42 7.98 5.79
C PRO A 48 1.10 7.87 5.68
N CYS A 49 1.66 8.44 4.62
CA CYS A 49 3.10 8.53 4.47
C CYS A 49 3.73 9.26 5.66
N PRO A 50 4.89 8.79 6.15
CA PRO A 50 5.66 9.56 7.10
C PRO A 50 6.08 10.91 6.49
N ARG A 51 6.15 11.94 7.33
CA ARG A 51 6.60 13.28 6.92
C ARG A 51 7.98 13.23 6.28
N GLY A 52 8.14 13.97 5.18
CA GLY A 52 9.38 13.99 4.38
C GLY A 52 9.53 12.80 3.42
N TRP A 53 8.54 11.91 3.34
CA TRP A 53 8.50 10.80 2.39
C TRP A 53 7.30 10.92 1.45
N TYR A 54 7.44 10.36 0.26
CA TYR A 54 6.34 10.16 -0.67
C TYR A 54 6.05 8.66 -0.79
N CYS A 55 4.77 8.32 -0.94
CA CYS A 55 4.32 6.96 -1.22
C CYS A 55 3.44 7.00 -2.46
N LEU A 56 3.80 6.17 -3.44
CA LEU A 56 2.99 5.96 -4.63
C LEU A 56 1.78 5.08 -4.30
N ALA A 57 0.77 5.07 -5.16
CA ALA A 57 -0.37 4.20 -4.95
C ALA A 57 0.05 2.72 -5.04
N GLY A 58 -0.48 1.88 -4.15
CA GLY A 58 -0.22 0.43 -4.17
C GLY A 58 1.11 0.01 -3.54
N VAL A 59 1.73 0.84 -2.69
CA VAL A 59 3.04 0.54 -2.10
C VAL A 59 2.95 0.02 -0.67
N GLY A 60 3.67 -1.07 -0.43
CA GLY A 60 3.78 -1.67 0.90
C GLY A 60 4.74 -0.93 1.85
N VAL A 61 5.54 -0.04 1.31
CA VAL A 61 6.53 0.77 2.03
C VAL A 61 6.61 2.16 1.40
N PRO A 62 7.03 3.19 2.15
CA PRO A 62 7.26 4.51 1.59
C PRO A 62 8.19 4.44 0.37
N SER A 63 7.76 5.01 -0.76
CA SER A 63 8.47 4.88 -2.04
C SER A 63 9.83 5.55 -2.02
N GLY A 64 9.96 6.65 -1.29
CA GLY A 64 11.22 7.34 -1.12
C GLY A 64 11.07 8.61 -0.31
N ARG A 65 12.21 9.24 -0.01
CA ARG A 65 12.22 10.58 0.57
C ARG A 65 11.85 11.59 -0.52
N CYS A 66 11.08 12.60 -0.16
CA CYS A 66 10.81 13.71 -1.05
C CYS A 66 12.15 14.40 -1.34
N SER A 67 12.66 14.30 -2.58
CA SER A 67 13.85 15.05 -2.99
C SER A 67 13.52 16.54 -2.95
N SER A 68 14.46 17.35 -2.44
CA SER A 68 14.36 18.81 -2.38
C SER A 68 14.01 19.37 -3.77
N GLY A 69 12.74 19.74 -3.98
CA GLY A 69 12.22 20.22 -5.27
C GLY A 69 10.81 19.73 -5.62
N TYR A 70 10.28 18.70 -4.96
CA TYR A 70 8.88 18.28 -5.07
C TYR A 70 8.12 18.60 -3.79
N TYR A 71 6.98 19.27 -3.94
CA TYR A 71 6.14 19.71 -2.81
C TYR A 71 5.46 18.49 -2.18
N CYS A 72 6.00 18.02 -1.05
CA CYS A 72 5.26 17.19 -0.11
C CYS A 72 4.59 18.16 0.89
N PRO A 73 3.25 18.18 1.06
CA PRO A 73 2.64 18.94 2.14
C PRO A 73 3.17 18.38 3.47
N GLU A 74 3.63 19.30 4.31
CA GLU A 74 4.21 19.12 5.63
C GLU A 74 3.22 18.57 6.69
#